data_AF-A0A2T2NHE2-F1
#
_entry.id   AF-A0A2T2NHE2-F1
#
_cell.length_a   1.000
_cell.length_b   1.000
_cell.length_c   1.000
_cell.angle_alpha   90.00
_cell.angle_beta   90.00
_cell.angle_gamma   90.00
#
_symmetry.space_group_name_H-M   'P 1'
#
loop_
_entity.id
_entity.type
_entity.pdbx_description
1 polymer ?
#
loop_
_entity_poly.entity_id
_entity_poly.type
_entity_poly.pdbx_seq_one_letter_code
_entity_poly.pdbx_strand_id
1 'polypeptide(L)'
;MATFTTVNMDILNVLPVNELIQPQKLLRGIEQRDLAPMSSGDPRGHLRSHGLHLLHTPLGRDFTIITASAVEYDVHASMLIGGPATLEHHAWGNPADTTNTRRVNPIETCIRLPDTAYFHPVIVSRIVNFLYTATYQVRDIAGPLTTLQHATHIPYAAPISTWTLNLSTALFHLHMIAAAEALAFPALRCVAVAKLADYLLRGGLVALPDLVAVIHGVFGRGRRKVVRDEDGKVGELVVVAVLKAEMWDWDKGGRAEAWVARETEGLGGFCGVYGRVRRESLEVVGSEEGKKRERNKARKKERKERKRKEREKEGWRFVLHEEGGEPMEM
;
A
#
# COMPACT_ATOMS: atom_id res chain seq x y z
N MET A 1 22.83 9.25 23.45
CA MET A 1 22.42 9.95 22.21
C MET A 1 22.41 8.92 21.09
N ALA A 2 21.24 8.34 20.80
CA ALA A 2 21.08 7.36 19.72
C ALA A 2 20.62 8.11 18.47
N THR A 3 21.40 8.01 17.39
CA THR A 3 21.04 8.53 16.08
C THR A 3 19.93 7.68 15.49
N PHE A 4 18.70 8.19 15.47
CA PHE A 4 17.61 7.60 14.72
C PHE A 4 17.92 7.69 13.22
N THR A 5 18.07 6.53 12.58
CA THR A 5 18.14 6.43 11.12
C THR A 5 16.86 7.00 10.53
N THR A 6 17.01 8.09 9.78
CA THR A 6 16.02 8.65 8.87
C THR A 6 15.47 7.54 7.97
N VAL A 7 14.18 7.24 8.11
CA VAL A 7 13.46 6.45 7.11
C VAL A 7 13.50 7.27 5.82
N ASN A 8 14.10 6.69 4.78
CA ASN A 8 14.26 7.35 3.49
C ASN A 8 12.87 7.59 2.88
N MET A 9 12.37 8.83 3.01
CA MET A 9 11.05 9.29 2.56
C MET A 9 10.94 9.42 1.03
N ASP A 10 12.03 9.18 0.29
CA ASP A 10 12.11 9.40 -1.16
C ASP A 10 11.47 8.31 -2.03
N ILE A 11 10.91 7.24 -1.43
CA ILE A 11 10.31 6.14 -2.21
C ILE A 11 9.05 6.58 -2.96
N LEU A 12 8.36 7.64 -2.52
CA LEU A 12 7.15 8.15 -3.20
C LEU A 12 7.42 9.35 -4.14
N ASN A 13 8.58 10.01 -4.04
CA ASN A 13 8.91 11.20 -4.83
C ASN A 13 9.70 10.89 -6.12
N VAL A 14 10.09 9.63 -6.37
CA VAL A 14 10.96 9.27 -7.50
C VAL A 14 10.31 8.30 -8.49
N LEU A 15 9.07 7.86 -8.27
CA LEU A 15 8.49 6.82 -9.11
C LEU A 15 7.66 7.42 -10.26
N PRO A 16 8.17 7.42 -11.51
CA PRO A 16 7.32 7.67 -12.67
C PRO A 16 6.21 6.61 -12.69
N VAL A 17 5.03 6.97 -13.21
CA VAL A 17 3.87 6.06 -13.41
C VAL A 17 4.28 4.72 -14.04
N ASN A 18 5.36 4.70 -14.82
CA ASN A 18 5.98 3.52 -15.42
C ASN A 18 6.47 2.44 -14.41
N GLU A 19 6.81 2.80 -13.16
CA GLU A 19 7.24 1.82 -12.14
C GLU A 19 6.07 1.19 -11.37
N LEU A 20 4.90 1.83 -11.35
CA LEU A 20 3.65 1.22 -10.87
C LEU A 20 3.13 0.12 -11.80
N ILE A 21 3.54 0.14 -13.07
CA ILE A 21 3.14 -0.84 -14.11
C ILE A 21 4.07 -2.07 -14.13
N GLN A 22 5.21 -2.04 -13.42
CA GLN A 22 6.03 -3.23 -13.12
C GLN A 22 6.03 -3.54 -11.62
N PRO A 23 4.90 -3.97 -11.03
CA PRO A 23 4.81 -4.29 -9.60
C PRO A 23 5.90 -5.29 -9.17
N GLN A 24 6.36 -6.17 -10.05
CA GLN A 24 7.38 -7.17 -9.74
C GLN A 24 8.78 -6.60 -9.40
N LYS A 25 9.15 -5.40 -9.89
CA LYS A 25 10.48 -4.80 -9.62
C LYS A 25 10.52 -3.96 -8.36
N LEU A 26 9.49 -3.14 -8.15
CA LEU A 26 9.32 -2.36 -6.92
C LEU A 26 9.27 -3.28 -5.69
N LEU A 27 8.70 -4.46 -5.88
CA LEU A 27 8.37 -5.37 -4.80
C LEU A 27 9.42 -6.45 -4.54
N ARG A 28 10.34 -6.77 -5.47
CA ARG A 28 11.51 -7.61 -5.14
C ARG A 28 12.39 -6.97 -4.06
N GLY A 29 12.42 -5.63 -3.97
CA GLY A 29 13.11 -4.90 -2.91
C GLY A 29 12.39 -4.93 -1.55
N ILE A 30 11.09 -5.23 -1.52
CA ILE A 30 10.24 -5.27 -0.32
C ILE A 30 10.04 -6.72 0.16
N GLU A 31 9.78 -7.67 -0.75
CA GLU A 31 9.63 -9.11 -0.43
C GLU A 31 10.93 -9.78 0.02
N GLN A 32 12.10 -9.35 -0.49
CA GLN A 32 13.38 -9.83 0.06
C GLN A 32 13.61 -9.38 1.52
N ARG A 33 12.83 -8.41 2.03
CA ARG A 33 12.91 -7.93 3.42
C ARG A 33 11.95 -8.63 4.37
N ASP A 34 10.79 -9.09 3.89
CA ASP A 34 9.74 -9.67 4.75
C ASP A 34 9.65 -11.21 4.73
N LEU A 35 10.28 -11.87 3.74
CA LEU A 35 10.21 -13.34 3.57
C LEU A 35 11.54 -14.07 3.77
N ALA A 36 12.63 -13.36 4.08
CA ALA A 36 13.87 -14.04 4.47
C ALA A 36 13.65 -14.69 5.85
N PRO A 37 13.97 -15.99 6.02
CA PRO A 37 13.99 -16.60 7.35
C PRO A 37 14.88 -15.75 8.24
N MET A 38 14.37 -15.41 9.43
CA MET A 38 15.05 -14.56 10.40
C MET A 38 16.43 -15.12 10.69
N SER A 39 17.43 -14.58 10.00
CA SER A 39 18.82 -14.67 10.42
C SER A 39 18.88 -14.10 11.82
N SER A 40 19.50 -14.83 12.74
CA SER A 40 19.63 -14.56 14.18
C SER A 40 20.43 -13.29 14.52
N GLY A 41 20.46 -12.31 13.61
CA GLY A 41 21.15 -11.04 13.75
C GLY A 41 20.47 -9.86 13.06
N ASP A 42 19.17 -9.91 12.72
CA ASP A 42 18.47 -8.70 12.24
C ASP A 42 18.09 -7.80 13.43
N PRO A 43 18.73 -6.64 13.62
CA PRO A 43 18.41 -5.70 14.70
C PRO A 43 16.95 -5.22 14.64
N ARG A 44 16.28 -5.29 13.48
CA ARG A 44 14.87 -4.92 13.34
C ARG A 44 13.92 -5.92 14.00
N GLY A 45 14.30 -7.20 14.05
CA GLY A 45 13.54 -8.24 14.74
C GLY A 45 13.49 -8.00 16.26
N HIS A 46 14.62 -7.61 16.84
CA HIS A 46 14.72 -7.29 18.27
C HIS A 46 13.89 -6.04 18.64
N LEU A 47 13.93 -4.99 17.82
CA LEU A 47 13.12 -3.78 18.06
C LEU A 47 11.62 -4.07 18.02
N ARG A 48 11.16 -4.88 17.05
CA ARG A 48 9.75 -5.27 16.96
C ARG A 48 9.31 -6.15 18.14
N SER A 49 10.15 -7.09 18.57
CA SER A 49 9.88 -7.92 19.74
C SER A 49 9.84 -7.10 21.03
N HIS A 50 10.75 -6.13 21.19
CA HIS A 50 10.75 -5.21 22.31
C HIS A 50 9.52 -4.31 22.33
N GLY A 51 9.15 -3.73 21.18
CA GLY A 51 7.93 -2.93 21.05
C GLY A 51 6.67 -3.74 21.39
N LEU A 52 6.58 -4.99 20.93
CA LEU A 52 5.48 -5.88 21.30
C LEU A 52 5.46 -6.16 22.82
N HIS A 53 6.61 -6.38 23.44
CA HIS A 53 6.71 -6.56 24.89
C HIS A 53 6.24 -5.32 25.66
N LEU A 54 6.65 -4.12 25.23
CA LEU A 54 6.17 -2.85 25.80
C LEU A 54 4.66 -2.67 25.62
N LEU A 55 4.10 -3.04 24.47
CA LEU A 55 2.66 -2.99 24.20
C LEU A 55 1.84 -3.86 25.16
N HIS A 56 2.42 -4.95 25.65
CA HIS A 56 1.79 -5.83 26.65
C HIS A 56 2.13 -5.45 28.10
N THR A 57 3.04 -4.50 28.30
CA THR A 57 3.44 -4.04 29.62
C THR A 57 2.55 -2.88 30.06
N PRO A 58 1.83 -2.99 31.20
CA PRO A 58 0.98 -1.90 31.72
C PRO A 58 1.79 -0.82 32.45
N LEU A 59 2.95 -1.18 33.00
CA LEU A 59 3.81 -0.28 33.77
C LEU A 59 4.40 0.82 32.89
N GLY A 60 4.28 2.07 33.34
CA GLY A 60 4.90 3.23 32.68
C GLY A 60 4.04 3.89 31.59
N ARG A 61 2.79 3.46 31.41
CA ARG A 61 1.82 4.16 30.57
C ARG A 61 1.36 5.44 31.27
N ASP A 62 1.59 6.56 30.63
CA ASP A 62 1.43 7.92 31.17
C ASP A 62 0.62 8.83 30.23
N PHE A 63 0.04 8.27 29.15
CA PHE A 63 -0.83 8.98 28.23
C PHE A 63 -2.02 8.11 27.79
N THR A 64 -3.22 8.69 27.75
CA THR A 64 -4.47 7.96 27.41
C THR A 64 -5.11 8.52 26.15
N ILE A 65 -5.37 7.65 25.17
CA ILE A 65 -6.15 7.98 23.98
C ILE A 65 -7.60 7.54 24.22
N ILE A 66 -8.54 8.48 24.16
CA ILE A 66 -9.96 8.25 24.42
C ILE A 66 -10.74 8.44 23.12
N THR A 67 -11.52 7.43 22.73
CA THR A 67 -12.39 7.50 21.54
C THR A 67 -13.70 8.22 21.85
N ALA A 68 -14.46 8.59 20.81
CA ALA A 68 -15.79 9.18 20.98
C ALA A 68 -16.77 8.25 21.75
N SER A 69 -16.58 6.94 21.65
CA SER A 69 -17.32 5.93 22.42
C SER A 69 -16.80 5.73 23.85
N ALA A 70 -15.92 6.62 24.33
CA ALA A 70 -15.27 6.57 25.65
C ALA A 70 -14.46 5.28 25.92
N VAL A 71 -14.06 4.55 24.88
CA VAL A 71 -13.05 3.50 25.00
C VAL A 71 -11.69 4.15 25.15
N GLU A 72 -10.93 3.68 26.13
CA GLU A 72 -9.63 4.23 26.51
C GLU A 72 -8.50 3.27 26.16
N TYR A 73 -7.38 3.86 25.74
CA TYR A 73 -6.14 3.18 25.40
C TYR A 73 -4.98 3.87 26.09
N ASP A 74 -4.51 3.32 27.21
CA ASP A 74 -3.29 3.83 27.85
C ASP A 74 -2.06 3.37 27.08
N VAL A 75 -1.19 4.32 26.79
CA VAL A 75 0.06 4.15 26.06
C VAL A 75 1.21 4.83 26.80
N HIS A 76 2.44 4.43 26.48
CA HIS A 76 3.63 5.15 26.90
C HIS A 76 3.77 6.39 26.02
N ALA A 77 3.78 7.59 26.61
CA ALA A 77 3.94 8.85 25.90
C ALA A 77 5.21 8.81 25.04
N SER A 78 6.29 8.19 25.51
CA SER A 78 7.54 8.01 24.75
C SER A 78 7.35 7.36 23.36
N MET A 79 6.28 6.59 23.15
CA MET A 79 5.96 5.96 21.85
C MET A 79 5.29 6.92 20.86
N LEU A 80 4.88 8.11 21.31
CA LEU A 80 4.33 9.17 20.46
C LEU A 80 5.44 10.01 19.81
N ILE A 81 6.66 9.99 20.36
CA ILE A 81 7.80 10.78 19.84
C ILE A 81 8.15 10.33 18.43
N GLY A 82 8.07 11.25 17.46
CA GLY A 82 8.31 10.95 16.05
C GLY A 82 7.18 10.12 15.39
N GLY A 83 6.05 9.99 16.08
CA GLY A 83 4.87 9.28 15.64
C GLY A 83 3.81 10.23 15.05
N PRO A 84 2.56 10.18 15.52
CA PRO A 84 1.50 11.08 15.08
C PRO A 84 1.69 12.49 15.65
N ALA A 85 2.02 13.46 14.79
CA ALA A 85 2.32 14.83 15.19
C ALA A 85 1.17 15.48 15.98
N THR A 86 -0.10 15.17 15.65
CA THR A 86 -1.25 15.66 16.41
C THR A 86 -1.24 15.20 17.88
N LEU A 87 -0.84 13.96 18.15
CA LEU A 87 -0.77 13.44 19.53
C LEU A 87 0.48 13.96 20.26
N GLU A 88 1.61 14.06 19.56
CA GLU A 88 2.85 14.61 20.09
C GLU A 88 2.67 16.07 20.52
N HIS A 89 2.07 16.91 19.66
CA HIS A 89 1.74 18.29 20.01
C HIS A 89 0.75 18.41 21.18
N HIS A 90 -0.14 17.43 21.35
CA HIS A 90 -1.06 17.39 22.47
C HIS A 90 -0.34 17.05 23.78
N ALA A 91 0.55 16.06 23.75
CA ALA A 91 1.28 15.59 24.93
C ALA A 91 2.33 16.61 25.44
N TRP A 92 3.03 17.30 24.53
CA TRP A 92 4.16 18.18 24.90
C TRP A 92 4.06 19.62 24.39
N GLY A 93 2.96 20.00 23.72
CA GLY A 93 2.80 21.30 23.07
C GLY A 93 3.42 21.36 21.67
N ASN A 94 3.05 22.38 20.90
CA ASN A 94 3.67 22.64 19.59
C ASN A 94 4.95 23.45 19.77
N PRO A 95 6.15 22.91 19.47
CA PRO A 95 7.41 23.62 19.66
C PRO A 95 7.56 24.86 18.76
N ALA A 96 6.78 24.96 17.68
CA ALA A 96 6.77 26.13 16.79
C ALA A 96 5.95 27.31 17.34
N ASP A 97 5.10 27.09 18.34
CA ASP A 97 4.31 28.14 18.95
C ASP A 97 5.11 28.88 20.04
N THR A 98 6.03 29.74 19.57
CA THR A 98 6.86 30.59 20.43
C THR A 98 6.09 31.73 21.09
N THR A 99 4.82 31.94 20.72
CA THR A 99 3.98 33.03 21.28
C THR A 99 3.36 32.67 22.62
N ASN A 100 3.42 31.38 23.00
CA ASN A 100 2.88 30.87 24.25
C ASN A 100 3.98 30.77 25.32
N THR A 101 4.60 31.89 25.70
CA THR A 101 5.54 32.00 26.84
C THR A 101 4.87 31.77 28.20
N ARG A 102 3.59 31.37 28.21
CA ARG A 102 2.75 31.33 29.40
C ARG A 102 1.88 30.06 29.41
N ARG A 103 2.55 28.91 29.46
CA ARG A 103 2.22 27.77 30.34
C ARG A 103 3.13 26.63 29.92
N VAL A 104 3.98 26.20 30.86
CA VAL A 104 4.23 24.76 31.00
C VAL A 104 2.84 24.18 31.23
N ASN A 105 2.11 23.87 30.15
CA ASN A 105 0.85 23.15 30.30
C ASN A 105 1.25 21.86 31.01
N PRO A 106 0.56 21.48 32.11
CA PRO A 106 0.77 20.17 32.69
C PRO A 106 0.63 19.18 31.53
N ILE A 107 1.61 18.27 31.38
CA ILE A 107 1.60 17.22 30.35
C ILE A 107 0.16 16.72 30.26
N GLU A 108 -0.52 16.98 29.15
CA GLU A 108 -1.89 16.54 29.01
C GLU A 108 -1.82 15.02 28.92
N THR A 109 -2.19 14.34 30.01
CA THR A 109 -2.05 12.88 30.11
C THR A 109 -3.16 12.17 29.34
N CYS A 110 -4.05 12.88 28.66
CA CYS A 110 -5.07 12.26 27.83
C CYS A 110 -5.54 13.15 26.68
N ILE A 111 -6.04 12.51 25.62
CA ILE A 111 -6.67 13.16 24.47
C ILE A 111 -8.00 12.47 24.13
N ARG A 112 -9.02 13.27 23.83
CA ARG A 112 -10.29 12.77 23.28
C ARG A 112 -10.31 12.97 21.77
N LEU A 113 -10.36 11.86 21.03
CA LEU A 113 -10.46 11.86 19.57
C LEU A 113 -11.88 12.26 19.12
N PRO A 114 -12.01 12.99 18.00
CA PRO A 114 -13.31 13.44 17.51
C PRO A 114 -14.18 12.27 17.03
N ASP A 115 -15.51 12.46 17.10
CA ASP A 115 -16.49 11.47 16.65
C ASP A 115 -16.53 11.38 15.12
N THR A 116 -15.65 10.55 14.60
CA THR A 116 -15.45 10.31 13.17
C THR A 116 -15.24 8.82 12.93
N ALA A 117 -15.68 8.34 11.76
CA ALA A 117 -15.64 6.91 11.45
C ALA A 117 -14.22 6.31 11.43
N TYR A 118 -13.19 7.12 11.16
CA TYR A 118 -11.78 6.69 11.19
C TYR A 118 -11.14 6.75 12.59
N PHE A 119 -11.82 7.24 13.62
CA PHE A 119 -11.42 7.07 15.03
C PHE A 119 -12.32 6.11 15.80
N HIS A 120 -12.96 5.20 15.06
CA HIS A 120 -13.67 4.08 15.65
C HIS A 120 -12.72 3.24 16.53
N PRO A 121 -13.15 2.71 17.69
CA PRO A 121 -12.28 1.97 18.63
C PRO A 121 -11.40 0.88 18.00
N VAL A 122 -11.94 0.09 17.08
CA VAL A 122 -11.15 -0.92 16.34
C VAL A 122 -9.99 -0.29 15.55
N ILE A 123 -10.20 0.86 14.90
CA ILE A 123 -9.15 1.57 14.14
C ILE A 123 -8.10 2.09 15.11
N VAL A 124 -8.53 2.69 16.22
CA VAL A 124 -7.62 3.21 17.27
C VAL A 124 -6.80 2.10 17.90
N SER A 125 -7.39 0.93 18.18
CA SER A 125 -6.66 -0.27 18.59
C SER A 125 -5.52 -0.63 17.63
N ARG A 126 -5.74 -0.55 16.31
CA ARG A 126 -4.69 -0.80 15.31
C ARG A 126 -3.66 0.30 15.21
N ILE A 127 -4.04 1.56 15.43
CA ILE A 127 -3.09 2.68 15.53
C ILE A 127 -2.19 2.47 16.76
N VAL A 128 -2.76 2.08 17.90
CA VAL A 128 -1.99 1.74 19.11
C VAL A 128 -1.02 0.60 18.82
N ASN A 129 -1.46 -0.49 18.18
CA ASN A 129 -0.54 -1.55 17.78
C ASN A 129 0.59 -1.02 16.85
N PHE A 130 0.26 -0.12 15.93
CA PHE A 130 1.23 0.50 15.03
C PHE A 130 2.28 1.34 15.75
N LEU A 131 1.93 2.09 16.80
CA LEU A 131 2.88 2.87 17.59
C LEU A 131 4.02 2.00 18.14
N TYR A 132 3.73 0.76 18.50
CA TYR A 132 4.70 -0.14 19.12
C TYR A 132 5.41 -1.06 18.12
N THR A 133 4.74 -1.43 17.03
CA THR A 133 5.25 -2.48 16.13
C THR A 133 5.59 -1.97 14.73
N ALA A 134 5.32 -0.70 14.44
CA ALA A 134 5.43 -0.08 13.12
C ALA A 134 4.63 -0.82 12.02
N THR A 135 3.64 -1.61 12.41
CA THR A 135 2.73 -2.33 11.50
C THR A 135 1.39 -2.56 12.18
N TYR A 136 0.38 -2.97 11.41
CA TYR A 136 -0.93 -3.35 11.93
C TYR A 136 -1.51 -4.49 11.12
N GLN A 137 -2.44 -5.24 11.70
CA GLN A 137 -3.12 -6.32 11.01
C GLN A 137 -4.62 -6.06 10.96
N VAL A 138 -5.25 -6.44 9.86
CA VAL A 138 -6.71 -6.36 9.70
C VAL A 138 -7.36 -7.44 10.56
N ARG A 139 -6.86 -8.66 10.48
CA ARG A 139 -7.23 -9.78 11.35
C ARG A 139 -6.06 -10.11 12.26
N ASP A 140 -6.33 -10.32 13.54
CA ASP A 140 -5.30 -10.78 14.45
C ASP A 140 -5.16 -12.30 14.34
N ILE A 141 -3.99 -12.82 14.71
CA ILE A 141 -3.80 -14.25 14.95
C ILE A 141 -4.78 -14.76 16.04
N ALA A 142 -5.28 -13.87 16.89
CA ALA A 142 -6.09 -14.17 18.08
C ALA A 142 -7.58 -13.76 18.01
N GLY A 143 -8.11 -13.28 16.87
CA GLY A 143 -9.54 -12.95 16.84
C GLY A 143 -10.08 -12.18 15.63
N PRO A 144 -11.41 -12.03 15.56
CA PRO A 144 -12.09 -11.26 14.52
C PRO A 144 -11.72 -9.76 14.58
N LEU A 145 -11.99 -9.05 13.47
CA LEU A 145 -11.87 -7.58 13.31
C LEU A 145 -12.58 -6.74 14.39
N THR A 146 -13.36 -7.37 15.26
CA THR A 146 -14.17 -6.72 16.29
C THR A 146 -13.45 -6.63 17.64
N THR A 147 -12.28 -7.26 17.79
CA THR A 147 -11.56 -7.27 19.07
C THR A 147 -10.82 -5.96 19.30
N LEU A 148 -11.16 -5.27 20.39
CA LEU A 148 -10.47 -4.07 20.89
C LEU A 148 -9.18 -4.46 21.61
N GLN A 149 -8.22 -4.99 20.86
CA GLN A 149 -6.92 -5.35 21.39
C GLN A 149 -6.26 -4.09 21.97
N HIS A 150 -5.77 -4.17 23.20
CA HIS A 150 -5.11 -3.08 23.93
C HIS A 150 -6.00 -1.98 24.52
N ALA A 151 -7.34 -2.10 24.45
CA ALA A 151 -8.19 -1.21 25.25
C ALA A 151 -7.93 -1.44 26.75
N THR A 152 -7.70 -0.36 27.50
CA THR A 152 -7.45 -0.42 28.94
C THR A 152 -8.72 -0.20 29.75
N HIS A 153 -9.67 0.56 29.20
CA HIS A 153 -11.00 0.70 29.77
C HIS A 153 -12.08 0.71 28.68
N ILE A 154 -13.15 -0.03 28.94
CA ILE A 154 -14.32 -0.17 28.07
C ILE A 154 -15.56 0.15 28.92
N PRO A 155 -16.35 1.18 28.57
CA PRO A 155 -17.53 1.54 29.34
C PRO A 155 -18.55 0.40 29.40
N TYR A 156 -19.03 0.09 30.61
CA TYR A 156 -19.99 -1.01 30.87
C TYR A 156 -21.30 -0.91 30.06
N ALA A 157 -21.72 0.31 29.72
CA ALA A 157 -22.97 0.58 29.02
C ALA A 157 -22.87 0.52 27.49
N ALA A 158 -21.68 0.30 26.92
CA ALA A 158 -21.50 0.29 25.47
C ALA A 158 -21.69 -1.16 24.95
N PRO A 159 -22.73 -1.45 24.14
CA PRO A 159 -22.92 -2.78 23.59
C PRO A 159 -21.75 -3.14 22.67
N ILE A 160 -21.18 -4.34 22.78
CA ILE A 160 -20.11 -4.81 21.88
C ILE A 160 -20.51 -4.70 20.39
N SER A 161 -21.82 -4.82 20.10
CA SER A 161 -22.38 -4.64 18.76
C SER A 161 -22.29 -3.22 18.21
N THR A 162 -22.11 -2.19 19.04
CA THR A 162 -21.86 -0.81 18.56
C THR A 162 -20.42 -0.61 18.11
N TRP A 163 -19.50 -1.53 18.46
CA TRP A 163 -18.09 -1.48 18.07
C TRP A 163 -17.76 -2.39 16.89
N THR A 164 -18.75 -3.08 16.30
CA THR A 164 -18.48 -3.90 15.12
C THR A 164 -18.48 -3.02 13.88
N LEU A 165 -17.29 -2.64 13.44
CA LEU A 165 -17.11 -2.02 12.15
C LEU A 165 -17.10 -3.15 11.10
N ASN A 166 -18.24 -3.38 10.44
CA ASN A 166 -18.33 -4.35 9.35
C ASN A 166 -17.73 -3.76 8.07
N LEU A 167 -16.41 -3.55 8.08
CA LEU A 167 -15.67 -3.09 6.92
C LEU A 167 -15.09 -4.26 6.14
N SER A 168 -15.12 -4.11 4.82
CA SER A 168 -14.21 -4.86 3.97
C SER A 168 -12.75 -4.52 4.32
N THR A 169 -11.84 -5.43 3.98
CA THR A 169 -10.40 -5.24 4.21
C THR A 169 -9.88 -3.96 3.54
N ALA A 170 -10.36 -3.66 2.33
CA ALA A 170 -9.95 -2.45 1.63
C ALA A 170 -10.46 -1.16 2.30
N LEU A 171 -11.73 -1.14 2.72
CA LEU A 171 -12.26 0.00 3.49
C LEU A 171 -11.50 0.17 4.81
N PHE A 172 -11.15 -0.92 5.49
CA PHE A 172 -10.35 -0.85 6.70
C PHE A 172 -9.03 -0.11 6.46
N HIS A 173 -8.30 -0.44 5.39
CA HIS A 173 -7.07 0.27 5.05
C HIS A 173 -7.32 1.74 4.68
N LEU A 174 -8.42 2.07 3.98
CA LEU A 174 -8.81 3.47 3.73
C LEU A 174 -9.07 4.24 5.02
N HIS A 175 -9.74 3.64 6.02
CA HIS A 175 -9.95 4.27 7.31
C HIS A 175 -8.62 4.47 8.08
N MET A 176 -7.66 3.54 7.98
CA MET A 176 -6.31 3.74 8.53
C MET A 176 -5.56 4.88 7.84
N ILE A 177 -5.72 5.03 6.51
CA ILE A 177 -5.15 6.17 5.76
C ILE A 177 -5.77 7.49 6.24
N ALA A 178 -7.10 7.55 6.34
CA ALA A 178 -7.81 8.74 6.80
C ALA A 178 -7.43 9.13 8.24
N ALA A 179 -7.29 8.14 9.13
CA ALA A 179 -6.80 8.37 10.48
C ALA A 179 -5.35 8.90 10.48
N ALA A 180 -4.49 8.37 9.62
CA ALA A 180 -3.11 8.83 9.48
C ALA A 180 -3.02 10.28 8.95
N GLU A 181 -3.87 10.65 7.99
CA GLU A 181 -4.00 12.04 7.52
C GLU A 181 -4.47 12.97 8.64
N ALA A 182 -5.50 12.57 9.40
CA ALA A 182 -6.04 13.37 10.51
C ALA A 182 -5.04 13.54 11.67
N LEU A 183 -4.19 12.54 11.92
CA LEU A 183 -3.16 12.57 12.95
C LEU A 183 -1.82 13.15 12.48
N ALA A 184 -1.71 13.53 11.20
CA ALA A 184 -0.45 13.90 10.57
C ALA A 184 0.65 12.85 10.86
N PHE A 185 0.38 11.59 10.51
CA PHE A 185 1.24 10.45 10.80
C PHE A 185 1.76 9.76 9.51
N PRO A 186 2.83 10.28 8.87
CA PRO A 186 3.29 9.83 7.56
C PRO A 186 3.68 8.34 7.51
N ALA A 187 4.31 7.82 8.56
CA ALA A 187 4.73 6.42 8.61
C ALA A 187 3.52 5.46 8.55
N LEU A 188 2.46 5.76 9.31
CA LEU A 188 1.22 4.99 9.26
C LEU A 188 0.56 5.10 7.89
N ARG A 189 0.48 6.30 7.33
CA ARG A 189 -0.09 6.55 6.00
C ARG A 189 0.61 5.70 4.94
N CYS A 190 1.95 5.70 4.93
CA CYS A 190 2.75 4.92 4.00
C CYS A 190 2.46 3.42 4.10
N VAL A 191 2.45 2.87 5.32
CA VAL A 191 2.17 1.43 5.54
C VAL A 191 0.73 1.08 5.17
N ALA A 192 -0.23 1.96 5.45
CA ALA A 192 -1.62 1.74 5.12
C ALA A 192 -1.88 1.75 3.60
N VAL A 193 -1.25 2.68 2.86
CA VAL A 193 -1.26 2.71 1.39
C VAL A 193 -0.62 1.44 0.83
N ALA A 194 0.52 1.02 1.35
CA ALA A 194 1.20 -0.20 0.89
C ALA A 194 0.32 -1.45 1.10
N LYS A 195 -0.33 -1.59 2.26
CA LYS A 195 -1.25 -2.71 2.52
C LYS A 195 -2.51 -2.65 1.66
N LEU A 196 -3.05 -1.46 1.40
CA LEU A 196 -4.16 -1.29 0.45
C LEU A 196 -3.73 -1.72 -0.96
N ALA A 197 -2.55 -1.32 -1.41
CA ALA A 197 -2.02 -1.70 -2.71
C ALA A 197 -1.80 -3.21 -2.82
N ASP A 198 -1.27 -3.84 -1.77
CA ASP A 198 -1.10 -5.30 -1.70
C ASP A 198 -2.45 -6.01 -1.84
N TYR A 199 -3.46 -5.57 -1.08
CA TYR A 199 -4.81 -6.12 -1.17
C TYR A 199 -5.45 -5.94 -2.55
N LEU A 200 -5.37 -4.74 -3.14
CA LEU A 200 -6.01 -4.42 -4.42
C LEU A 200 -5.29 -5.04 -5.62
N LEU A 201 -3.96 -5.06 -5.61
CA LEU A 201 -3.15 -5.38 -6.79
C LEU A 201 -2.51 -6.76 -6.76
N ARG A 202 -2.25 -7.36 -5.60
CA ARG A 202 -1.57 -8.67 -5.50
C ARG A 202 -2.48 -9.79 -5.06
N GLY A 203 -3.55 -9.46 -4.34
CA GLY A 203 -4.63 -10.40 -4.12
C GLY A 203 -5.21 -10.94 -5.43
N GLY A 204 -6.07 -11.95 -5.30
CA GLY A 204 -6.99 -12.34 -6.37
C GLY A 204 -7.88 -11.17 -6.79
N LEU A 205 -8.84 -11.45 -7.67
CA LEU A 205 -9.79 -10.42 -8.09
C LEU A 205 -10.52 -9.87 -6.85
N VAL A 206 -10.44 -8.55 -6.64
CA VAL A 206 -11.19 -7.89 -5.55
C VAL A 206 -12.67 -8.00 -5.87
N ALA A 207 -13.48 -8.35 -4.88
CA ALA A 207 -14.92 -8.43 -5.06
C ALA A 207 -15.48 -7.06 -5.48
N LEU A 208 -16.40 -7.08 -6.45
CA LEU A 208 -17.01 -5.87 -7.00
C LEU A 208 -17.54 -4.90 -5.93
N PRO A 209 -18.30 -5.36 -4.90
CA PRO A 209 -18.83 -4.46 -3.87
C PRO A 209 -17.73 -3.76 -3.07
N ASP A 210 -16.62 -4.46 -2.81
CA ASP A 210 -15.48 -3.90 -2.09
C ASP A 210 -14.79 -2.81 -2.91
N LEU A 211 -14.65 -3.04 -4.22
CA LEU A 211 -14.08 -2.06 -5.14
C LEU A 211 -14.96 -0.80 -5.27
N VAL A 212 -16.29 -0.95 -5.37
CA VAL A 212 -17.23 0.20 -5.33
C VAL A 212 -17.05 1.01 -4.06
N ALA A 213 -17.00 0.32 -2.92
CA ALA A 213 -16.91 0.99 -1.63
C ALA A 213 -15.60 1.78 -1.51
N VAL A 214 -14.50 1.24 -2.04
CA VAL A 214 -13.20 1.93 -2.11
C VAL A 214 -13.25 3.15 -3.04
N ILE A 215 -13.87 3.03 -4.21
CA ILE A 215 -14.05 4.16 -5.14
C ILE A 215 -14.84 5.29 -4.46
N HIS A 216 -15.96 4.99 -3.82
CA HIS A 216 -16.71 5.99 -3.07
C HIS A 216 -15.93 6.54 -1.88
N GLY A 217 -15.15 5.70 -1.19
CA GLY A 217 -14.29 6.10 -0.09
C GLY A 217 -13.24 7.14 -0.48
N VAL A 218 -12.76 7.13 -1.72
CA VAL A 218 -11.75 8.08 -2.21
C VAL A 218 -12.37 9.25 -2.96
N PHE A 219 -13.29 8.96 -3.90
CA PHE A 219 -13.84 9.95 -4.84
C PHE A 219 -15.24 10.45 -4.49
N GLY A 220 -15.87 9.88 -3.46
CA GLY A 220 -17.20 10.25 -3.02
C GLY A 220 -17.29 11.69 -2.48
N ARG A 221 -18.48 12.06 -2.01
CA ARG A 221 -18.76 13.35 -1.37
C ARG A 221 -19.38 13.17 0.00
N GLY A 222 -19.21 14.17 0.85
CA GLY A 222 -19.76 14.17 2.22
C GLY A 222 -19.35 12.92 2.99
N ARG A 223 -20.32 12.24 3.61
CA ARG A 223 -20.10 11.05 4.44
C ARG A 223 -19.59 9.82 3.68
N ARG A 224 -19.65 9.81 2.35
CA ARG A 224 -19.11 8.69 1.54
C ARG A 224 -17.61 8.81 1.33
N LYS A 225 -17.05 10.04 1.38
CA LYS A 225 -15.61 10.27 1.26
C LYS A 225 -14.95 10.00 2.61
N VAL A 226 -14.02 9.06 2.62
CA VAL A 226 -13.26 8.62 3.79
C VAL A 226 -11.91 9.30 3.84
N VAL A 227 -11.16 9.30 2.73
CA VAL A 227 -9.79 9.80 2.64
C VAL A 227 -9.76 11.17 1.97
N ARG A 228 -8.89 12.09 2.40
CA ARG A 228 -8.74 13.40 1.74
C ARG A 228 -8.01 13.27 0.41
N ASP A 229 -6.96 12.44 0.42
CA ASP A 229 -6.08 12.11 -0.72
C ASP A 229 -5.33 13.34 -1.22
N GLU A 230 -4.61 14.02 -0.32
CA GLU A 230 -3.98 15.32 -0.60
C GLU A 230 -2.90 15.27 -1.70
N ASP A 231 -2.23 14.12 -1.88
CA ASP A 231 -1.24 13.89 -2.94
C ASP A 231 -1.79 13.14 -4.17
N GLY A 232 -3.08 12.76 -4.16
CA GLY A 232 -3.75 12.04 -5.23
C GLY A 232 -3.30 10.58 -5.42
N LYS A 233 -2.41 10.05 -4.58
CA LYS A 233 -1.80 8.72 -4.77
C LYS A 233 -2.76 7.58 -4.47
N VAL A 234 -3.69 7.78 -3.53
CA VAL A 234 -4.69 6.77 -3.20
C VAL A 234 -5.70 6.68 -4.35
N GLY A 235 -6.12 7.81 -4.93
CA GLY A 235 -6.98 7.85 -6.10
C GLY A 235 -6.37 7.14 -7.31
N GLU A 236 -5.09 7.39 -7.60
CA GLU A 236 -4.37 6.69 -8.68
C GLU A 236 -4.34 5.18 -8.45
N LEU A 237 -4.02 4.73 -7.23
CA LEU A 237 -3.98 3.31 -6.87
C LEU A 237 -5.35 2.63 -7.08
N VAL A 238 -6.43 3.26 -6.64
CA VAL A 238 -7.79 2.73 -6.79
C VAL A 238 -8.16 2.59 -8.26
N VAL A 239 -7.81 3.57 -9.08
CA VAL A 239 -8.05 3.51 -10.53
C VAL A 239 -7.25 2.39 -11.19
N VAL A 240 -5.99 2.19 -10.81
CA VAL A 240 -5.19 1.05 -11.29
C VAL A 240 -5.85 -0.29 -10.93
N ALA A 241 -6.43 -0.40 -9.73
CA ALA A 241 -7.16 -1.60 -9.31
C ALA A 241 -8.42 -1.83 -10.16
N VAL A 242 -9.15 -0.77 -10.52
CA VAL A 242 -10.28 -0.85 -11.45
C VAL A 242 -9.82 -1.37 -12.82
N LEU A 243 -8.78 -0.76 -13.40
CA LEU A 243 -8.25 -1.20 -14.70
C LEU A 243 -7.78 -2.66 -14.66
N LYS A 244 -7.14 -3.10 -13.58
CA LYS A 244 -6.78 -4.51 -13.37
C LYS A 244 -8.02 -5.41 -13.39
N ALA A 245 -9.09 -5.02 -12.68
CA ALA A 245 -10.33 -5.78 -12.64
C ALA A 245 -11.01 -5.87 -14.02
N GLU A 246 -11.00 -4.77 -14.78
CA GLU A 246 -11.49 -4.74 -16.16
C GLU A 246 -10.73 -5.74 -17.05
N MET A 247 -9.40 -5.79 -16.94
CA MET A 247 -8.55 -6.66 -17.75
C MET A 247 -8.67 -8.15 -17.43
N TRP A 248 -9.01 -8.53 -16.20
CA TRP A 248 -8.96 -9.93 -15.75
C TRP A 248 -10.25 -10.73 -15.94
N ASP A 249 -11.43 -10.12 -15.81
CA ASP A 249 -12.67 -10.92 -15.73
C ASP A 249 -13.91 -10.29 -16.39
N TRP A 250 -13.83 -9.03 -16.83
CA TRP A 250 -15.00 -8.31 -17.36
C TRP A 250 -15.07 -8.27 -18.89
N ASP A 251 -14.15 -8.98 -19.55
CA ASP A 251 -13.99 -9.06 -21.01
C ASP A 251 -15.17 -9.80 -21.71
N LYS A 252 -16.04 -10.47 -20.96
CA LYS A 252 -17.29 -11.03 -21.50
C LYS A 252 -18.39 -9.96 -21.54
N GLY A 253 -18.31 -9.05 -22.52
CA GLY A 253 -19.48 -8.33 -23.06
C GLY A 253 -19.67 -6.85 -22.69
N GLY A 254 -18.61 -6.06 -22.47
CA GLY A 254 -18.75 -4.60 -22.25
C GLY A 254 -19.36 -4.21 -20.89
N ARG A 255 -19.52 -5.18 -19.98
CA ARG A 255 -20.10 -4.98 -18.65
C ARG A 255 -19.22 -4.13 -17.73
N ALA A 256 -17.90 -4.15 -17.94
CA ALA A 256 -16.93 -3.31 -17.26
C ALA A 256 -17.24 -1.81 -17.40
N GLU A 257 -17.19 -1.31 -18.64
CA GLU A 257 -17.33 0.12 -18.93
C GLU A 257 -18.73 0.62 -18.58
N ALA A 258 -19.77 -0.19 -18.86
CA ALA A 258 -21.14 0.13 -18.47
C ALA A 258 -21.31 0.19 -16.94
N TRP A 259 -20.61 -0.67 -16.20
CA TRP A 259 -20.63 -0.66 -14.74
C TRP A 259 -19.85 0.52 -14.16
N VAL A 260 -18.65 0.80 -14.66
CA VAL A 260 -17.86 1.96 -14.22
C VAL A 260 -18.67 3.23 -14.47
N ALA A 261 -19.27 3.36 -15.66
CA ALA A 261 -20.13 4.49 -15.98
C ALA A 261 -21.32 4.63 -15.03
N ARG A 262 -21.94 3.51 -14.62
CA ARG A 262 -23.11 3.50 -13.71
C ARG A 262 -22.74 3.79 -12.26
N GLU A 263 -21.75 3.10 -11.69
CA GLU A 263 -21.40 3.24 -10.27
C GLU A 263 -20.59 4.51 -9.97
N THR A 264 -19.96 5.07 -10.99
CA THR A 264 -19.18 6.32 -10.86
C THR A 264 -19.90 7.53 -11.45
N GLU A 265 -21.18 7.37 -11.81
CA GLU A 265 -22.04 8.46 -12.26
C GLU A 265 -22.05 9.58 -11.21
N GLY A 266 -21.61 10.77 -11.60
CA GLY A 266 -21.49 11.93 -10.70
C GLY A 266 -20.19 12.01 -9.88
N LEU A 267 -19.30 11.02 -9.95
CA LEU A 267 -17.95 11.08 -9.38
C LEU A 267 -16.97 11.72 -10.37
N GLY A 268 -17.16 13.00 -10.68
CA GLY A 268 -16.34 13.71 -11.68
C GLY A 268 -14.82 13.61 -11.43
N GLY A 269 -14.40 13.54 -10.16
CA GLY A 269 -12.99 13.30 -9.80
C GLY A 269 -12.47 11.93 -10.21
N PHE A 270 -13.29 10.88 -10.11
CA PHE A 270 -12.93 9.54 -10.54
C PHE A 270 -12.75 9.50 -12.06
N CYS A 271 -13.71 10.00 -12.83
CA CYS A 271 -13.66 9.94 -14.31
C CYS A 271 -12.41 10.64 -14.87
N GLY A 272 -12.00 11.76 -14.26
CA GLY A 272 -10.78 12.48 -14.65
C GLY A 272 -9.50 11.67 -14.41
N VAL A 273 -9.35 11.07 -13.22
CA VAL A 273 -8.19 10.22 -12.90
C VAL A 273 -8.21 8.94 -13.73
N TYR A 274 -9.37 8.30 -13.87
CA TYR A 274 -9.55 7.11 -14.71
C TYR A 274 -9.12 7.35 -16.15
N GLY A 275 -9.60 8.43 -16.78
CA GLY A 275 -9.22 8.76 -18.16
C GLY A 275 -7.71 9.04 -18.32
N ARG A 276 -7.09 9.70 -17.35
CA ARG A 276 -5.64 9.96 -17.32
C ARG A 276 -4.85 8.66 -17.20
N VAL A 277 -5.09 7.88 -16.13
CA VAL A 277 -4.35 6.65 -15.84
C VAL A 277 -4.57 5.60 -16.93
N ARG A 278 -5.78 5.48 -17.48
CA ARG A 278 -6.05 4.57 -18.61
C ARG A 278 -5.22 4.94 -19.84
N ARG A 279 -5.12 6.23 -20.17
CA ARG A 279 -4.30 6.71 -21.30
C ARG A 279 -2.81 6.42 -21.09
N GLU A 280 -2.29 6.79 -19.92
CA GLU A 280 -0.89 6.53 -19.55
C GLU A 280 -0.59 5.03 -19.56
N SER A 281 -1.51 4.20 -19.07
CA SER A 281 -1.36 2.74 -19.08
C SER A 281 -1.35 2.18 -20.50
N LEU A 282 -2.22 2.66 -21.39
CA LEU A 282 -2.26 2.25 -22.80
C LEU A 282 -1.00 2.66 -23.56
N GLU A 283 -0.45 3.84 -23.28
CA GLU A 283 0.83 4.30 -23.85
C GLU A 283 1.99 3.38 -23.46
N VAL A 284 2.02 2.96 -22.18
CA VAL A 284 3.06 2.05 -21.67
C VAL A 284 2.92 0.65 -22.25
N VAL A 285 1.70 0.10 -22.31
CA VAL A 285 1.45 -1.22 -22.92
C VAL A 285 1.79 -1.19 -24.41
N GLY A 286 1.40 -0.14 -25.14
CA GLY A 286 1.75 0.03 -26.55
C GLY A 286 3.26 0.12 -26.80
N SER A 287 4.00 0.78 -25.90
CA SER A 287 5.47 0.86 -25.94
C SER A 287 6.14 -0.49 -25.66
N GLU A 288 5.67 -1.23 -24.67
CA GLU A 288 6.15 -2.59 -24.34
C GLU A 288 5.85 -3.59 -25.47
N GLU A 289 4.66 -3.54 -26.06
CA GLU A 289 4.30 -4.36 -27.21
C GLU A 289 5.14 -4.02 -28.45
N GLY A 290 5.41 -2.74 -28.67
CA GLY A 290 6.33 -2.27 -29.70
C GLY A 290 7.73 -2.88 -29.53
N LYS A 291 8.30 -2.77 -28.32
CA LYS A 291 9.60 -3.38 -27.97
C LYS A 291 9.60 -4.89 -28.11
N LYS A 292 8.51 -5.58 -27.74
CA LYS A 292 8.35 -7.04 -27.88
C LYS A 292 8.26 -7.46 -29.35
N ARG A 293 7.53 -6.70 -30.17
CA ARG A 293 7.46 -6.90 -31.63
C ARG A 293 8.82 -6.69 -32.29
N GLU A 294 9.58 -5.66 -31.91
CA GLU A 294 10.94 -5.44 -32.40
C GLU A 294 11.90 -6.57 -32.00
N ARG A 295 11.90 -6.99 -30.73
CA ARG A 295 12.69 -8.15 -30.27
C ARG A 295 12.35 -9.42 -31.04
N ASN A 296 11.07 -9.65 -31.32
CA ASN A 296 10.63 -10.80 -32.11
C ASN A 296 11.06 -10.69 -33.59
N LYS A 297 11.01 -9.50 -34.20
CA LYS A 297 11.52 -9.25 -35.55
C LYS A 297 13.04 -9.48 -35.63
N ALA A 298 13.80 -8.97 -34.66
CA ALA A 298 15.24 -9.15 -34.57
C ALA A 298 15.62 -10.64 -34.47
N ARG A 299 14.98 -11.39 -33.54
CA ARG A 299 15.17 -12.85 -33.41
C ARG A 299 14.84 -13.61 -34.70
N LYS A 300 13.80 -13.19 -35.42
CA LYS A 300 13.40 -13.83 -36.69
C LYS A 300 14.40 -13.53 -37.81
N LYS A 301 14.99 -12.34 -37.84
CA LYS A 301 16.05 -11.95 -38.80
C LYS A 301 17.34 -12.73 -38.53
N GLU A 302 17.77 -12.79 -37.27
CA GLU A 302 18.94 -13.56 -36.83
C GLU A 302 18.82 -15.04 -37.18
N ARG A 303 17.64 -15.64 -36.94
CA ARG A 303 17.37 -17.05 -37.30
C ARG A 303 17.41 -17.29 -38.81
N LYS A 304 16.96 -16.33 -39.64
CA LYS A 304 17.06 -16.43 -41.11
C LYS A 304 18.52 -16.32 -41.57
N GLU A 305 19.29 -15.42 -40.98
CA GLU A 305 20.69 -15.20 -41.34
C GLU A 305 21.56 -16.40 -40.97
N ARG A 306 21.34 -17.00 -39.80
CA ARG A 306 22.00 -18.24 -39.40
C ARG A 306 21.71 -19.39 -40.38
N LYS A 307 20.44 -19.59 -40.76
CA LYS A 307 20.06 -20.61 -41.76
C LYS A 307 20.69 -20.36 -43.13
N ARG A 308 20.85 -19.10 -43.54
CA ARG A 308 21.52 -18.74 -44.79
C ARG A 308 23.02 -19.10 -44.73
N LYS A 309 23.71 -18.74 -43.64
CA LYS A 309 25.13 -19.08 -43.45
C LYS A 309 25.37 -20.59 -43.36
N GLU A 310 24.46 -21.34 -42.75
CA GLU A 310 24.51 -22.81 -42.75
C GLU A 310 24.37 -23.39 -44.17
N ARG A 311 23.43 -22.89 -44.98
CA ARG A 311 23.27 -23.30 -46.40
C ARG A 311 24.45 -22.92 -47.28
N GLU A 312 25.03 -21.72 -47.09
CA GLU A 312 26.24 -21.34 -47.80
C GLU A 312 27.38 -22.31 -47.46
N LYS A 313 27.60 -22.63 -46.16
CA LYS A 313 28.60 -23.63 -45.75
C LYS A 313 28.36 -25.04 -46.33
N GLU A 314 27.11 -25.48 -46.45
CA GLU A 314 26.79 -26.75 -47.12
C GLU A 314 27.05 -26.69 -48.62
N GLY A 315 26.74 -25.58 -49.29
CA GLY A 315 27.04 -25.37 -50.71
C GLY A 315 28.54 -25.42 -51.01
N TRP A 316 29.37 -24.80 -50.16
CA TRP A 316 30.83 -24.88 -50.28
C TRP A 316 31.41 -26.28 -50.01
N ARG A 317 30.74 -27.10 -49.18
CA ARG A 317 31.14 -28.51 -48.97
C ARG A 317 30.91 -29.38 -50.21
N PHE A 318 29.91 -29.06 -51.03
CA PHE A 318 29.60 -29.82 -52.24
C PHE A 318 30.60 -29.51 -53.36
N VAL A 319 30.97 -28.23 -53.52
CA VAL A 319 31.95 -27.79 -54.53
C VAL A 319 33.35 -28.33 -54.25
N LEU A 320 33.76 -28.45 -52.99
CA LEU A 320 35.07 -29.00 -52.62
C LEU A 320 35.18 -30.52 -52.78
N HIS A 321 34.07 -31.25 -52.97
CA HIS A 321 34.10 -32.70 -53.21
C HIS A 321 34.11 -33.07 -54.71
N GLU A 322 33.75 -32.15 -55.61
CA GLU A 322 33.79 -32.40 -57.06
C GLU A 322 35.16 -32.11 -57.71
N GLU A 323 36.04 -31.35 -57.05
CA GLU A 323 37.42 -31.11 -57.55
C GLU A 323 38.43 -32.18 -57.11
N GLY A 324 38.01 -33.18 -56.31
CA GLY A 324 38.77 -34.37 -55.99
C GLY A 324 38.63 -35.47 -57.05
N GLY A 325 38.81 -35.13 -58.33
CA GLY A 325 38.91 -36.12 -59.39
C GLY A 325 40.15 -36.99 -59.17
N GLU A 326 39.95 -38.26 -58.84
CA GLU A 326 41.02 -39.25 -58.79
C GLU A 326 41.73 -39.31 -60.16
N PRO A 327 43.06 -39.17 -60.22
CA PRO A 327 43.79 -39.40 -61.45
C PRO A 327 43.66 -40.89 -61.81
N MET A 328 43.05 -41.13 -62.96
CA MET A 328 42.95 -42.44 -63.60
C MET A 328 44.37 -42.96 -63.87
N GLU A 329 44.81 -43.97 -63.11
CA GLU A 329 46.06 -44.69 -63.35
C GLU A 329 45.94 -45.47 -64.67
N MET A 330 46.89 -45.22 -65.59
CA MET A 330 47.12 -45.97 -66.83
C MET A 330 48.04 -47.16 -66.59
#